data_AF-A0A246SYG0-F1
#
_entry.id   AF-A0A246SYG0-F1
#
_cell.length_a   1.000
_cell.length_b   1.000
_cell.length_c   1.000
_cell.angle_alpha   90.00
_cell.angle_beta   90.00
_cell.angle_gamma   90.00
#
_symmetry.space_group_name_H-M   'P 1'
#
loop_
_entity.id
_entity.type
_entity.pdbx_description
1 polymer ?
#
loop_
_entity_poly.entity_id
_entity_poly.type
_entity_poly.pdbx_seq_one_letter_code
_entity_poly.pdbx_strand_id
1 'polypeptide(L)'
;MPTVTRPPALVAQETPSWCFAAAEGMVRNYRRLTAMSQYDIARRITWSLAELDPAVQERWELAEALDASAGQHEDGGANLRSQIVQLVRTQWNAFDNSATGGRFVQSLTANLVQTEIDNDRIFVVGTAIHYYVVYGYSDDGKVLEVRDPWPAGQGGLRTQITLEELLMLPAHVAIFF
;
A
#
# COMPACT_ATOMS: atom_id res chain seq x y z
N MET A 1 -5.00 -8.91 -21.45
CA MET A 1 -4.85 -8.27 -20.13
C MET A 1 -5.77 -8.98 -19.15
N PRO A 2 -5.30 -10.06 -18.51
CA PRO A 2 -6.08 -10.72 -17.47
C PRO A 2 -6.26 -9.80 -16.26
N THR A 3 -7.42 -9.92 -15.63
CA THR A 3 -7.77 -9.26 -14.38
C THR A 3 -8.53 -10.26 -13.53
N VAL A 4 -8.54 -10.07 -12.22
CA VAL A 4 -9.50 -10.77 -11.36
C VAL A 4 -10.93 -10.53 -11.83
N THR A 5 -11.83 -11.48 -11.55
CA THR A 5 -13.22 -11.55 -12.04
C THR A 5 -14.06 -10.34 -11.65
N ARG A 6 -13.77 -9.73 -10.49
CA ARG A 6 -14.45 -8.55 -9.95
C ARG A 6 -13.43 -7.58 -9.34
N PRO A 7 -12.74 -6.76 -10.15
CA PRO A 7 -11.72 -5.84 -9.67
C PRO A 7 -12.23 -4.96 -8.52
N PRO A 8 -11.41 -4.67 -7.49
CA PRO A 8 -11.83 -3.84 -6.38
C PRO A 8 -12.26 -2.46 -6.87
N ALA A 9 -13.37 -1.98 -6.33
CA ALA A 9 -13.79 -0.59 -6.48
C ALA A 9 -12.73 0.30 -5.82
N LEU A 10 -12.36 1.39 -6.49
CA LEU A 10 -11.39 2.34 -5.95
C LEU A 10 -11.94 2.97 -4.66
N VAL A 11 -11.19 2.82 -3.57
CA VAL A 11 -11.37 3.62 -2.36
C VAL A 11 -10.31 4.72 -2.40
N ALA A 12 -10.75 5.98 -2.49
CA ALA A 12 -9.85 7.12 -2.40
C ALA A 12 -9.40 7.33 -0.94
N GLN A 13 -8.13 7.68 -0.73
CA GLN A 13 -7.60 7.96 0.60
C GLN A 13 -8.17 9.25 1.20
N GLU A 14 -8.62 9.17 2.46
CA GLU A 14 -9.26 10.29 3.19
C GLU A 14 -8.24 11.38 3.59
N THR A 15 -6.94 11.06 3.61
CA THR A 15 -5.84 12.03 3.76
C THR A 15 -4.66 11.66 2.85
N PRO A 16 -3.78 12.61 2.47
CA PRO A 16 -2.56 12.34 1.71
C PRO A 16 -1.63 11.27 2.30
N SER A 17 -1.67 11.01 3.61
CA SER A 17 -0.79 10.00 4.24
C SER A 17 -1.43 8.62 4.41
N TRP A 18 -2.68 8.39 3.94
CA TRP A 18 -3.47 7.18 4.25
C TRP A 18 -3.66 6.21 3.07
N CYS A 19 -2.77 6.25 2.09
CA CYS A 19 -2.67 5.29 0.98
C CYS A 19 -2.81 3.82 1.43
N PHE A 20 -2.07 3.42 2.47
CA PHE A 20 -2.11 2.08 3.05
C PHE A 20 -3.49 1.70 3.63
N ALA A 21 -4.19 2.64 4.27
CA ALA A 21 -5.49 2.41 4.91
C ALA A 21 -6.62 2.29 3.86
N ALA A 22 -6.53 3.08 2.79
CA ALA A 22 -7.40 2.93 1.63
C ALA A 22 -7.14 1.63 0.85
N ALA A 23 -5.87 1.21 0.71
CA ALA A 23 -5.50 -0.09 0.17
C ALA A 23 -6.04 -1.25 1.02
N GLU A 24 -5.92 -1.20 2.35
CA GLU A 24 -6.56 -2.19 3.24
C GLU A 24 -8.09 -2.16 3.09
N GLY A 25 -8.72 -1.00 2.98
CA GLY A 25 -10.16 -0.87 2.72
C GLY A 25 -10.61 -1.59 1.43
N MET A 26 -9.84 -1.46 0.35
CA MET A 26 -10.06 -2.20 -0.90
C MET A 26 -9.86 -3.71 -0.73
N VAL A 27 -8.81 -4.14 -0.01
CA VAL A 27 -8.56 -5.56 0.28
C VAL A 27 -9.69 -6.17 1.13
N ARG A 28 -10.15 -5.46 2.17
CA ARG A 28 -11.27 -5.90 3.02
C ARG A 28 -12.54 -6.11 2.21
N ASN A 29 -12.89 -5.16 1.35
CA ASN A 29 -14.06 -5.24 0.48
C ASN A 29 -13.97 -6.46 -0.46
N TYR A 30 -12.85 -6.61 -1.18
CA TYR A 30 -12.62 -7.72 -2.10
C TYR A 30 -12.69 -9.09 -1.39
N ARG A 31 -12.01 -9.24 -0.25
CA ARG A 31 -11.97 -10.46 0.55
C ARG A 31 -13.24 -10.70 1.38
N ARG A 32 -14.21 -9.77 1.39
CA ARG A 32 -15.42 -9.77 2.24
C ARG A 32 -15.12 -9.85 3.75
N LEU A 33 -14.02 -9.25 4.17
CA LEU A 33 -13.71 -9.06 5.59
C LEU A 33 -14.58 -7.95 6.19
N THR A 34 -14.67 -7.89 7.53
CA THR A 34 -15.35 -6.80 8.23
C THR A 34 -14.80 -5.45 7.76
N ALA A 35 -15.70 -4.61 7.25
CA ALA A 35 -15.40 -3.25 6.82
C ALA A 35 -15.01 -2.36 8.02
N MET A 36 -14.10 -1.42 7.80
CA MET A 36 -13.60 -0.47 8.78
C MET A 36 -13.36 0.88 8.09
N SER A 37 -13.42 1.99 8.83
CA SER A 37 -13.03 3.30 8.29
C SER A 37 -11.51 3.38 8.11
N GLN A 38 -11.01 4.28 7.26
CA GLN A 38 -9.57 4.47 7.12
C GLN A 38 -8.94 5.00 8.42
N TYR A 39 -9.68 5.79 9.19
CA TYR A 39 -9.30 6.22 10.54
C TYR A 39 -9.12 5.02 11.50
N ASP A 40 -10.06 4.08 11.53
CA ASP A 40 -9.96 2.89 12.41
C ASP A 40 -8.82 1.96 11.97
N ILE A 41 -8.58 1.82 10.66
CA ILE A 41 -7.46 1.07 10.10
C ILE A 41 -6.12 1.75 10.49
N ALA A 42 -5.98 3.05 10.23
CA ALA A 42 -4.78 3.82 10.55
C ALA A 42 -4.50 3.83 12.06
N ARG A 43 -5.54 3.93 12.90
CA ARG A 43 -5.44 3.82 14.36
C ARG A 43 -5.05 2.41 14.81
N ARG A 44 -5.63 1.36 14.23
CA ARG A 44 -5.29 -0.03 14.57
C ARG A 44 -3.83 -0.33 14.21
N ILE A 45 -3.41 0.06 13.02
CA ILE A 45 -2.02 -0.04 12.56
C ILE A 45 -1.07 0.75 13.48
N THR A 46 -1.41 1.99 13.82
CA THR A 46 -0.69 2.79 14.84
C THR A 46 -0.52 2.05 16.17
N TRP A 47 -1.58 1.40 16.67
CA TRP A 47 -1.52 0.61 17.90
C TRP A 47 -0.67 -0.65 17.75
N SER A 48 -0.86 -1.45 16.71
CA SER A 48 -0.06 -2.67 16.49
C SER A 48 1.42 -2.39 16.34
N LEU A 49 1.81 -1.21 15.84
CA LEU A 49 3.20 -0.76 15.80
C LEU A 49 3.71 -0.30 17.18
N ALA A 50 2.90 0.48 17.91
CA ALA A 50 3.24 0.92 19.27
C ALA A 50 3.25 -0.23 20.30
N GLU A 51 2.56 -1.34 20.01
CA GLU A 51 2.65 -2.60 20.76
C GLU A 51 3.92 -3.42 20.42
N LEU A 52 4.60 -3.10 19.31
CA LEU A 52 5.83 -3.77 18.87
C LEU A 52 7.12 -3.09 19.38
N ASP A 53 7.09 -1.83 19.81
CA ASP A 53 8.25 -1.18 20.46
C ASP A 53 7.85 -0.14 21.54
N PRO A 54 8.37 -0.25 22.79
CA PRO A 54 8.12 0.73 23.84
C PRO A 54 8.78 2.12 23.68
N ALA A 55 9.70 2.34 22.74
CA ALA A 55 10.42 3.61 22.57
C ALA A 55 10.91 3.96 21.15
N VAL A 56 11.44 3.02 20.35
CA VAL A 56 11.91 3.27 18.96
C VAL A 56 11.47 2.11 18.01
N GLN A 57 12.22 1.14 17.48
CA GLN A 57 13.65 0.94 17.12
C GLN A 57 13.78 0.64 15.60
N GLU A 58 13.97 1.70 14.84
CA GLU A 58 15.00 1.82 13.79
C GLU A 58 15.44 0.54 13.05
N ARG A 59 14.87 0.32 11.86
CA ARG A 59 15.73 -0.04 10.72
C ARG A 59 16.46 1.23 10.29
N TRP A 60 17.66 1.46 10.80
CA TRP A 60 18.44 2.67 10.50
C TRP A 60 18.61 2.90 8.98
N GLU A 61 18.90 1.81 8.24
CA GLU A 61 18.96 1.78 6.77
C GLU A 61 17.67 2.26 6.08
N LEU A 62 16.50 2.00 6.69
CA LEU A 62 15.20 2.42 6.17
C LEU A 62 14.92 3.89 6.53
N ALA A 63 15.36 4.33 7.72
CA ALA A 63 15.25 5.72 8.14
C ALA A 63 16.15 6.65 7.30
N GLU A 64 17.39 6.26 7.03
CA GLU A 64 18.29 6.99 6.12
C GLU A 64 17.74 7.03 4.68
N ALA A 65 17.11 5.94 4.21
CA ALA A 65 16.44 5.91 2.91
C ALA A 65 15.16 6.78 2.85
N LEU A 66 14.51 7.04 3.98
CA LEU A 66 13.36 7.93 4.11
C LEU A 66 13.81 9.41 4.21
N ASP A 67 14.84 9.72 4.99
CA ASP A 67 15.37 11.09 5.10
C ASP A 67 15.93 11.59 3.75
N ALA A 68 16.43 10.67 2.91
CA ALA A 68 16.84 10.93 1.53
C ALA A 68 15.68 11.29 0.56
N SER A 69 14.40 11.17 0.95
CA SER A 69 13.25 11.51 0.09
C SER A 69 12.87 12.99 0.11
N ALA A 70 13.60 13.83 0.84
CA ALA A 70 13.35 15.26 1.02
C ALA A 70 13.32 16.04 -0.30
N GLY A 71 12.12 16.26 -0.85
CA GLY A 71 11.89 17.06 -2.06
C GLY A 71 10.70 16.65 -2.93
N GLN A 72 10.14 15.45 -2.75
CA GLN A 72 8.91 15.01 -3.43
C GLN A 72 7.66 15.59 -2.76
N HIS A 73 6.70 16.10 -3.53
CA HIS A 73 5.61 16.92 -3.01
C HIS A 73 4.33 16.12 -2.68
N GLU A 74 4.37 15.38 -1.57
CA GLU A 74 3.21 14.67 -1.00
C GLU A 74 2.60 15.39 0.23
N ASP A 75 3.39 16.25 0.89
CA ASP A 75 3.07 16.89 2.18
C ASP A 75 1.90 17.90 2.17
N GLY A 76 1.46 18.35 0.99
CA GLY A 76 0.63 19.56 0.83
C GLY A 76 -0.75 19.54 1.49
N GLY A 77 -1.25 18.38 1.94
CA GLY A 77 -2.59 18.24 2.55
C GLY A 77 -2.66 17.34 3.78
N ALA A 78 -1.53 16.96 4.38
CA ALA A 78 -1.55 16.18 5.62
C ALA A 78 -2.19 17.00 6.76
N ASN A 79 -3.08 16.40 7.56
CA ASN A 79 -3.62 17.06 8.76
C ASN A 79 -2.57 17.05 9.88
N LEU A 80 -1.60 17.96 9.80
CA LEU A 80 -0.45 18.09 10.70
C LEU A 80 -0.82 18.30 12.19
N ARG A 81 -2.10 18.58 12.50
CA ARG A 81 -2.60 18.75 13.88
C ARG A 81 -3.06 17.44 14.53
N SER A 82 -3.24 16.37 13.76
CA SER A 82 -3.59 15.05 14.32
C SER A 82 -2.33 14.30 14.74
N GLN A 83 -2.20 14.00 16.04
CA GLN A 83 -1.10 13.19 16.58
C GLN A 83 -1.05 11.79 15.92
N ILE A 84 -2.21 11.22 15.58
CA ILE A 84 -2.30 9.94 14.84
C ILE A 84 -1.74 10.10 13.43
N VAL A 85 -2.04 11.19 12.72
CA VAL A 85 -1.47 11.44 11.37
C VAL A 85 0.04 11.62 11.44
N GLN A 86 0.57 12.30 12.46
CA GLN A 86 2.01 12.47 12.62
C GLN A 86 2.72 11.14 12.93
N LEU A 87 2.18 10.33 13.84
CA LEU A 87 2.72 9.00 14.15
C LEU A 87 2.68 8.08 12.92
N VAL A 88 1.56 8.05 12.19
CA VAL A 88 1.43 7.32 10.91
C VAL A 88 2.46 7.77 9.88
N ARG A 89 2.70 9.09 9.70
CA ARG A 89 3.74 9.62 8.79
C ARG A 89 5.14 9.17 9.20
N THR A 90 5.44 9.10 10.49
CA THR A 90 6.73 8.54 10.96
C THR A 90 6.87 7.03 10.80
N GLN A 91 5.82 6.31 10.36
CA GLN A 91 5.81 4.85 10.25
C GLN A 91 5.26 4.33 8.90
N TRP A 92 5.62 5.01 7.80
CA TRP A 92 5.27 4.67 6.41
C TRP A 92 5.94 3.37 5.87
N ASN A 93 5.63 2.21 6.48
CA ASN A 93 5.63 0.90 5.78
C ASN A 93 4.69 -0.13 6.44
N ALA A 94 3.66 0.34 7.13
CA ALA A 94 2.84 -0.50 8.00
C ALA A 94 1.52 -0.91 7.34
N PHE A 95 1.46 -2.16 6.88
CA PHE A 95 0.24 -2.82 6.44
C PHE A 95 -0.08 -3.97 7.40
N ASP A 96 -1.31 -4.05 7.92
CA ASP A 96 -1.68 -5.06 8.91
C ASP A 96 -1.97 -6.40 8.25
N ASN A 97 -0.89 -7.14 8.04
CA ASN A 97 -0.91 -8.52 7.58
C ASN A 97 -1.74 -9.44 8.50
N SER A 98 -1.81 -9.17 9.81
CA SER A 98 -2.53 -10.03 10.75
C SER A 98 -4.06 -9.92 10.60
N ALA A 99 -4.58 -8.70 10.51
CA ALA A 99 -6.02 -8.42 10.39
C ALA A 99 -6.56 -8.54 8.94
N THR A 100 -5.69 -8.84 7.98
CA THR A 100 -6.03 -9.03 6.55
C THR A 100 -5.67 -10.42 6.01
N GLY A 101 -4.88 -11.22 6.73
CA GLY A 101 -4.31 -12.48 6.23
C GLY A 101 -3.20 -12.28 5.19
N GLY A 102 -2.50 -11.15 5.23
CA GLY A 102 -1.41 -10.80 4.32
C GLY A 102 -0.08 -11.46 4.65
N ARG A 103 0.81 -11.57 3.65
CA ARG A 103 2.21 -11.99 3.81
C ARG A 103 3.10 -11.20 2.84
N PHE A 104 4.25 -10.72 3.32
CA PHE A 104 5.25 -10.09 2.45
C PHE A 104 5.89 -11.11 1.49
N VAL A 105 6.13 -10.69 0.25
CA VAL A 105 6.81 -11.47 -0.79
C VAL A 105 8.16 -10.79 -1.10
N GLN A 106 9.26 -11.47 -0.77
CA GLN A 106 10.62 -10.91 -0.88
C GLN A 106 11.14 -10.73 -2.32
N SER A 107 10.48 -11.33 -3.30
CA SER A 107 10.87 -11.22 -4.72
C SER A 107 9.64 -11.39 -5.60
N LEU A 108 8.93 -10.29 -5.86
CA LEU A 108 7.82 -10.30 -6.81
C LEU A 108 8.37 -10.56 -8.22
N THR A 109 7.84 -11.57 -8.91
CA THR A 109 8.22 -11.90 -10.29
C THR A 109 6.98 -11.93 -11.16
N ALA A 110 7.16 -11.72 -12.47
CA ALA A 110 6.06 -11.74 -13.44
C ALA A 110 5.28 -13.07 -13.42
N ASN A 111 5.91 -14.19 -13.05
CA ASN A 111 5.23 -15.48 -12.91
C ASN A 111 4.36 -15.56 -11.63
N LEU A 112 4.77 -14.91 -10.54
CA LEU A 112 3.95 -14.77 -9.32
C LEU A 112 2.77 -13.81 -9.52
N VAL A 113 2.98 -12.72 -10.27
CA VAL A 113 1.91 -11.79 -10.69
C VAL A 113 0.82 -12.55 -11.43
N GLN A 114 1.19 -13.32 -12.45
CA GLN A 114 0.27 -14.17 -13.22
C GLN A 114 -0.44 -15.17 -12.29
N THR A 115 0.31 -15.88 -11.45
CA THR A 115 -0.23 -16.90 -10.53
C THR A 115 -1.33 -16.36 -9.63
N GLU A 116 -1.17 -15.18 -9.01
CA GLU A 116 -2.21 -14.63 -8.13
C GLU A 116 -3.43 -14.12 -8.91
N ILE A 117 -3.22 -13.36 -10.00
CA ILE A 117 -4.32 -12.80 -10.81
C ILE A 117 -5.17 -13.92 -11.44
N ASP A 118 -4.54 -14.94 -12.01
CA ASP A 118 -5.23 -16.08 -12.65
C ASP A 118 -5.95 -16.99 -11.64
N ASN A 119 -5.62 -16.88 -10.35
CA ASN A 119 -6.31 -17.54 -9.24
C ASN A 119 -7.38 -16.65 -8.55
N ASP A 120 -7.82 -15.57 -9.21
CA ASP A 120 -8.80 -14.59 -8.70
C ASP A 120 -8.35 -13.87 -7.43
N ARG A 121 -7.04 -13.61 -7.27
CA ARG A 121 -6.46 -12.92 -6.10
C ARG A 121 -5.88 -11.57 -6.48
N ILE A 122 -6.33 -10.53 -5.79
CA ILE A 122 -5.61 -9.25 -5.74
C ILE A 122 -4.40 -9.38 -4.80
N PHE A 123 -3.43 -8.49 -4.99
CA PHE A 123 -2.35 -8.27 -4.04
C PHE A 123 -2.05 -6.78 -3.89
N VAL A 124 -1.37 -6.40 -2.81
CA VAL A 124 -0.92 -5.02 -2.60
C VAL A 124 0.55 -4.91 -2.99
N VAL A 125 0.92 -3.81 -3.63
CA VAL A 125 2.32 -3.38 -3.77
C VAL A 125 2.48 -2.00 -3.14
N GLY A 126 3.67 -1.68 -2.66
CA GLY A 126 3.95 -0.39 -2.05
C GLY A 126 5.41 0.00 -2.12
N THR A 127 5.72 1.21 -1.67
CA THR A 127 7.05 1.82 -1.60
C THR A 127 7.25 2.45 -0.22
N ALA A 128 8.36 3.17 -0.03
CA ALA A 128 8.58 4.04 1.12
C ALA A 128 7.50 5.11 1.38
N ILE A 129 6.62 5.41 0.40
CA ILE A 129 5.65 6.52 0.49
C ILE A 129 4.20 6.13 0.10
N HIS A 130 4.01 5.26 -0.91
CA HIS A 130 2.68 5.02 -1.49
C HIS A 130 2.36 3.53 -1.65
N TYR A 131 1.07 3.19 -1.66
CA TYR A 131 0.54 1.82 -1.81
C TYR A 131 -0.49 1.74 -2.93
N TYR A 132 -0.48 0.64 -3.67
CA TYR A 132 -1.38 0.33 -4.77
C TYR A 132 -1.99 -1.07 -4.59
N VAL A 133 -3.24 -1.26 -5.05
CA VAL A 133 -3.86 -2.60 -5.11
C VAL A 133 -3.80 -3.10 -6.56
N VAL A 134 -3.02 -4.17 -6.80
CA VAL A 134 -2.93 -4.82 -8.11
C VAL A 134 -4.13 -5.74 -8.30
N TYR A 135 -4.80 -5.62 -9.45
CA TYR A 135 -5.99 -6.40 -9.80
C TYR A 135 -5.93 -7.08 -11.17
N GLY A 136 -4.84 -6.88 -11.93
CA GLY A 136 -4.63 -7.51 -13.22
C GLY A 136 -3.22 -7.28 -13.74
N TYR A 137 -2.95 -7.78 -14.94
CA TYR A 137 -1.67 -7.58 -15.61
C TYR A 137 -1.75 -7.50 -17.14
N SER A 138 -0.70 -6.94 -17.72
CA SER A 138 -0.38 -7.00 -19.14
C SER A 138 1.12 -7.32 -19.33
N ASP A 139 1.55 -7.51 -20.59
CA ASP A 139 2.91 -7.91 -20.98
C ASP A 139 3.49 -9.09 -20.16
N ASP A 140 2.78 -10.24 -20.14
CA ASP A 140 3.18 -11.48 -19.47
C ASP A 140 3.58 -11.32 -17.99
N GLY A 141 2.89 -10.43 -17.28
CA GLY A 141 3.08 -10.14 -15.86
C GLY A 141 4.10 -9.03 -15.57
N LYS A 142 4.64 -8.36 -16.59
CA LYS A 142 5.60 -7.26 -16.46
C LYS A 142 4.95 -5.88 -16.27
N VAL A 143 3.67 -5.73 -16.62
CA VAL A 143 2.87 -4.52 -16.34
C VAL A 143 1.72 -4.89 -15.40
N LEU A 144 1.58 -4.15 -14.30
CA LEU A 144 0.61 -4.40 -13.25
C LEU A 144 -0.55 -3.39 -13.35
N GLU A 145 -1.78 -3.87 -13.42
CA GLU A 145 -2.99 -3.03 -13.43
C GLU A 145 -3.39 -2.70 -11.98
N VAL A 146 -3.42 -1.42 -11.61
CA VAL A 146 -3.50 -0.96 -10.22
C VAL A 146 -4.69 -0.05 -9.92
N ARG A 147 -5.17 -0.12 -8.68
CA ARG A 147 -5.87 0.96 -8.00
C ARG A 147 -4.85 1.78 -7.21
N ASP A 148 -4.55 2.96 -7.72
CA ASP A 148 -3.94 4.07 -6.99
C ASP A 148 -4.99 4.70 -6.05
N PRO A 149 -4.82 4.66 -4.71
CA PRO A 149 -5.75 5.25 -3.76
C PRO A 149 -5.80 6.78 -3.77
N TRP A 150 -4.90 7.47 -4.47
CA TRP A 150 -4.80 8.93 -4.38
C TRP A 150 -6.07 9.62 -4.92
N PRO A 151 -6.50 10.77 -4.35
CA PRO A 151 -7.80 11.35 -4.71
C PRO A 151 -7.91 11.73 -6.20
N ALA A 152 -9.09 11.46 -6.76
CA ALA A 152 -9.44 11.82 -8.13
C ALA A 152 -9.32 13.34 -8.33
N GLY A 153 -8.56 13.76 -9.35
CA GLY A 153 -8.25 15.17 -9.61
C GLY A 153 -7.07 15.74 -8.83
N GLN A 154 -6.43 14.99 -7.92
CA GLN A 154 -5.18 15.42 -7.25
C GLN A 154 -3.96 14.53 -7.55
N GLY A 155 -4.12 13.40 -8.26
CA GLY A 155 -2.98 12.51 -8.57
C GLY A 155 -3.32 11.05 -8.83
N GLY A 156 -4.54 10.57 -8.50
CA GLY A 156 -5.02 9.19 -8.71
C GLY A 156 -5.25 8.82 -10.18
N LEU A 157 -4.29 9.14 -11.03
CA LEU A 157 -4.27 8.92 -12.47
C LEU A 157 -3.52 7.63 -12.83
N ARG A 158 -2.81 7.02 -11.87
CA ARG A 158 -1.99 5.84 -12.13
C ARG A 158 -2.83 4.56 -12.17
N THR A 159 -3.12 4.11 -13.38
CA THR A 159 -3.77 2.81 -13.62
C THR A 159 -2.79 1.66 -13.82
N GLN A 160 -1.51 1.95 -14.09
CA GLN A 160 -0.48 0.95 -14.39
C GLN A 160 0.88 1.28 -13.74
N ILE A 161 1.62 0.24 -13.35
CA ILE A 161 3.04 0.30 -12.94
C ILE A 161 3.78 -0.88 -13.55
N THR A 162 5.02 -0.70 -14.02
CA THR A 162 5.82 -1.86 -14.50
C THR A 162 6.47 -2.56 -13.30
N LEU A 163 6.67 -3.87 -13.43
CA LEU A 163 7.38 -4.66 -12.41
C LEU A 163 8.84 -4.20 -12.30
N GLU A 164 9.47 -3.81 -13.41
CA GLU A 164 10.82 -3.25 -13.44
C GLU A 164 10.90 -1.94 -12.64
N GLU A 165 9.97 -1.00 -12.85
CA GLU A 165 9.88 0.25 -12.09
C GLU A 165 9.67 -0.02 -10.60
N LEU A 166 8.70 -0.87 -10.25
CA LEU A 166 8.42 -1.22 -8.85
C LEU A 166 9.66 -1.79 -8.13
N LEU A 167 10.41 -2.69 -8.80
CA LEU A 167 11.61 -3.31 -8.23
C LEU A 167 12.81 -2.35 -8.15
N MET A 168 12.82 -1.25 -8.91
CA MET A 168 13.82 -0.18 -8.77
C MET A 168 13.51 0.84 -7.67
N LEU A 169 12.27 0.87 -7.14
CA LEU A 169 11.88 1.84 -6.11
C LEU A 169 12.40 1.43 -4.72
N PRO A 170 12.87 2.38 -3.88
CA PRO A 170 13.38 2.09 -2.56
C PRO A 170 12.27 1.61 -1.61
N ALA A 171 12.64 0.68 -0.71
CA ALA A 171 11.75 0.03 0.25
C ALA A 171 10.46 -0.55 -0.38
N HIS A 172 10.51 -1.00 -1.64
CA HIS A 172 9.35 -1.62 -2.28
C HIS A 172 8.91 -2.89 -1.56
N VAL A 173 7.60 -3.11 -1.52
CA VAL A 173 6.97 -4.29 -0.90
C VAL A 173 5.90 -4.86 -1.80
N ALA A 174 5.70 -6.18 -1.72
CA ALA A 174 4.56 -6.89 -2.27
C ALA A 174 3.92 -7.73 -1.16
N ILE A 175 2.58 -7.72 -1.09
CA ILE A 175 1.81 -8.36 -0.02
C ILE A 175 0.71 -9.22 -0.65
N PHE A 176 0.86 -10.54 -0.53
CA PHE A 176 -0.10 -11.52 -1.03
C PHE A 176 -1.05 -11.96 0.09
N PHE A 177 -2.23 -12.46 -0.27
CA PHE A 177 -3.36 -12.70 0.65
C PHE A 177 -3.82 -14.16 0.66
#